data_AF-A0A1L7WBE8-F1
#
_entry.id   AF-A0A1L7WBE8-F1
#
_cell.length_a   1.000
_cell.length_b   1.000
_cell.length_c   1.000
_cell.angle_alpha   90.00
_cell.angle_beta   90.00
_cell.angle_gamma   90.00
#
_symmetry.space_group_name_H-M   'P 1'
#
loop_
_entity.id
_entity.type
_entity.pdbx_description
1 polymer ?
#
loop_
_entity_poly.entity_id
_entity_poly.type
_entity_poly.pdbx_seq_one_letter_code
_entity_poly.pdbx_strand_id
1 'polypeptide(L)'
;MSETPSSQETPVPFSDLVATLRFPPPAPKPRRRTHDPIWDKLTTKVPKTEADWQTVRCRHDFDSPERIPDTLARLLDPLEESNLHKIVFLAGCSVDLYEASNKEPIYSTLRQFLDNPKLPPSTLDRYLLAVGRLIELLDKLYVQGLRHRALELVLYIPNDIAHIRQYGEHQGRFLQSIPVTKPPPEAQGSIVLYIPFLLHYIRPDLE
;
A
#
# COMPACT_ATOMS: atom_id res chain seq x y z
N MET A 1 9.38 -69.27 58.52
CA MET A 1 8.08 -69.94 58.27
C MET A 1 7.03 -68.86 58.53
N SER A 2 6.59 -68.16 57.47
CA SER A 2 5.22 -68.22 56.91
C SER A 2 4.22 -67.50 57.86
N GLU A 3 3.43 -66.48 57.51
CA GLU A 3 2.78 -66.06 56.27
C GLU A 3 2.48 -64.53 56.27
N THR A 4 2.15 -63.99 55.10
CA THR A 4 1.61 -62.65 54.79
C THR A 4 0.16 -62.45 55.28
N PRO A 5 -0.32 -61.19 55.39
CA PRO A 5 -1.29 -60.71 54.41
C PRO A 5 -0.96 -59.29 53.92
N SER A 6 -0.83 -59.09 52.60
CA SER A 6 -1.90 -58.51 51.76
C SER A 6 -2.33 -57.11 52.20
N SER A 7 -1.71 -56.09 51.63
CA SER A 7 -2.31 -54.76 51.49
C SER A 7 -2.40 -54.48 49.99
N GLN A 8 -3.61 -54.57 49.47
CA GLN A 8 -3.95 -54.18 48.11
C GLN A 8 -3.79 -52.66 47.97
N GLU A 9 -2.91 -52.24 47.08
CA GLU A 9 -2.93 -50.89 46.52
C GLU A 9 -4.20 -50.76 45.67
N THR A 10 -5.19 -49.98 46.14
CA THR A 10 -6.25 -49.49 45.27
C THR A 10 -5.70 -48.37 44.39
N PRO A 11 -5.75 -48.49 43.05
CA PRO A 11 -5.32 -47.41 42.17
C PRO A 11 -6.37 -46.30 42.21
N VAL A 12 -5.90 -45.07 42.47
CA VAL A 12 -6.74 -43.86 42.43
C VAL A 12 -7.31 -43.72 41.01
N PRO A 13 -8.63 -43.58 40.84
CA PRO A 13 -9.24 -43.50 39.52
C PRO A 13 -8.78 -42.24 38.79
N PHE A 14 -8.38 -42.42 37.53
CA PHE A 14 -7.82 -41.40 36.63
C PHE A 14 -8.74 -40.17 36.44
N SER A 15 -10.00 -40.27 36.86
CA SER A 15 -11.00 -39.19 36.85
C SER A 15 -10.63 -38.01 37.76
N ASP A 16 -9.92 -38.25 38.85
CA ASP A 16 -9.63 -37.21 39.84
C ASP A 16 -8.45 -36.31 39.46
N LEU A 17 -7.62 -36.74 38.50
CA LEU A 17 -6.52 -35.94 37.98
C LEU A 17 -6.97 -34.87 36.96
N VAL A 18 -8.11 -35.07 36.30
CA VAL A 18 -8.59 -34.17 35.24
C VAL A 18 -9.31 -32.94 35.83
N ALA A 19 -9.85 -33.06 37.05
CA ALA A 19 -10.65 -31.99 37.67
C ALA A 19 -9.83 -30.77 38.16
N THR A 20 -8.49 -30.85 38.18
CA THR A 20 -7.63 -29.79 38.76
C THR A 20 -6.90 -28.94 37.71
N LEU A 21 -7.00 -29.26 36.43
CA LEU A 21 -6.38 -28.46 35.36
C LEU A 21 -7.33 -27.33 34.93
N ARG A 22 -7.35 -26.24 35.70
CA ARG A 22 -7.91 -24.97 35.24
C ARG A 22 -6.98 -24.37 34.18
N PHE A 23 -7.32 -24.57 32.92
CA PHE A 23 -6.67 -23.85 31.82
C PHE A 23 -7.02 -22.36 31.93
N PRO A 24 -6.04 -21.45 31.87
CA PRO A 24 -6.34 -20.03 31.76
C PRO A 24 -7.17 -19.79 30.49
N PRO A 25 -8.12 -18.83 30.51
CA PRO A 25 -8.89 -18.51 29.32
C PRO A 25 -7.94 -18.20 28.16
N PRO A 26 -8.23 -18.68 26.94
CA PRO A 26 -7.37 -18.43 25.79
C PRO A 26 -7.16 -16.92 25.65
N ALA A 27 -5.89 -16.51 25.48
CA ALA A 27 -5.55 -15.11 25.27
C ALA A 27 -6.45 -14.53 24.18
N PRO A 28 -7.00 -13.30 24.36
CA PRO A 28 -7.87 -12.71 23.36
C PRO A 28 -7.15 -12.72 22.02
N LYS A 29 -7.77 -13.36 21.02
CA LYS A 29 -7.25 -13.38 19.65
C LYS A 29 -6.92 -11.93 19.26
N PRO A 30 -5.75 -11.67 18.64
CA PRO A 30 -5.40 -10.32 18.24
C PRO A 30 -6.57 -9.76 17.43
N ARG A 31 -7.11 -8.62 17.87
CA ARG A 31 -8.20 -7.93 17.16
C ARG A 31 -7.75 -7.79 15.70
N ARG A 32 -8.41 -8.50 14.78
CA ARG A 32 -8.26 -8.23 13.35
C ARG A 32 -8.60 -6.75 13.21
N ARG A 33 -7.60 -5.91 12.97
CA ARG A 33 -7.84 -4.52 12.58
C ARG A 33 -8.58 -4.64 11.27
N THR A 34 -9.90 -4.46 11.30
CA THR A 34 -10.68 -4.38 10.08
C THR A 34 -10.19 -3.12 9.38
N HIS A 35 -9.38 -3.31 8.35
CA HIS A 35 -8.92 -2.24 7.47
C HIS A 35 -10.07 -1.69 6.60
N ASP A 36 -11.33 -2.01 6.92
CA ASP A 36 -12.53 -1.60 6.20
C ASP A 36 -12.65 -0.09 6.01
N PRO A 37 -12.27 0.80 6.95
CA PRO A 37 -12.28 2.25 6.71
C PRO A 37 -11.38 2.70 5.54
N ILE A 38 -10.30 1.97 5.25
CA ILE A 38 -9.42 2.27 4.10
C ILE A 38 -10.17 1.97 2.80
N TRP A 39 -10.89 0.85 2.76
CA TRP A 39 -11.65 0.43 1.61
C TRP A 39 -12.89 1.29 1.38
N ASP A 40 -13.58 1.68 2.45
CA ASP A 40 -14.72 2.60 2.36
C ASP A 40 -14.30 3.97 1.79
N LYS A 41 -13.15 4.48 2.24
CA LYS A 41 -12.54 5.70 1.68
C LYS A 41 -12.19 5.55 0.21
N LEU A 42 -11.58 4.42 -0.17
CA LEU A 42 -11.27 4.12 -1.57
C LEU A 42 -12.55 4.14 -2.41
N THR A 43 -13.56 3.36 -2.04
CA THR A 43 -14.84 3.26 -2.79
C THR A 43 -15.59 4.59 -2.87
N THR A 44 -15.40 5.49 -1.91
CA THR A 44 -15.97 6.83 -1.90
C THR A 44 -15.23 7.80 -2.82
N LYS A 45 -13.90 7.63 -2.96
CA LYS A 45 -13.03 8.55 -3.71
C LYS A 45 -12.83 8.16 -5.17
N VAL A 46 -12.98 6.88 -5.50
CA VAL A 46 -12.85 6.40 -6.88
C VAL A 46 -13.99 6.96 -7.75
N PRO A 47 -13.68 7.67 -8.85
CA PRO A 47 -14.70 8.15 -9.77
C PRO A 47 -15.38 6.97 -10.48
N LYS A 48 -16.72 7.00 -10.59
CA LYS A 48 -17.51 5.89 -11.13
C LYS A 48 -18.16 6.23 -12.46
N THR A 49 -18.51 7.49 -12.65
CA THR A 49 -19.15 8.01 -13.84
C THR A 49 -18.28 9.07 -14.52
N GLU A 50 -18.61 9.40 -15.76
CA GLU A 50 -17.91 10.45 -16.50
C GLU A 50 -17.96 11.81 -15.77
N ALA A 51 -19.12 12.13 -15.19
CA ALA A 51 -19.29 13.34 -14.42
C ALA A 51 -18.39 13.36 -13.17
N ASP A 52 -18.17 12.21 -12.53
CA ASP A 52 -17.26 12.11 -11.39
C ASP A 52 -15.82 12.38 -11.83
N TRP A 53 -15.39 11.80 -12.96
CA TRP A 53 -14.05 12.01 -13.52
C TRP A 53 -13.80 13.49 -13.82
N GLN A 54 -14.75 14.17 -14.47
CA GLN A 54 -14.63 15.59 -14.74
C GLN A 54 -14.60 16.42 -13.45
N THR A 55 -15.43 16.06 -12.47
CA THR A 55 -15.49 16.75 -11.17
C THR A 55 -14.17 16.66 -10.42
N VAL A 56 -13.55 15.47 -10.35
CA VAL A 56 -12.27 15.32 -9.66
C VAL A 56 -11.14 16.01 -10.42
N ARG A 57 -11.13 16.00 -11.76
CA ARG A 57 -10.15 16.74 -12.55
C ARG A 57 -10.21 18.23 -12.28
N CYS A 58 -11.41 18.83 -12.30
CA CYS A 58 -11.59 20.24 -11.97
C CYS A 58 -11.12 20.56 -10.55
N ARG A 59 -11.39 19.67 -9.58
CA ARG A 59 -10.95 19.87 -8.19
C ARG A 59 -9.43 19.82 -8.02
N HIS A 60 -8.73 19.08 -8.87
CA HIS A 60 -7.30 18.83 -8.78
C HIS A 60 -6.50 19.63 -9.82
N ASP A 61 -7.12 20.57 -10.55
CA ASP A 61 -6.50 21.35 -11.64
C ASP A 61 -5.94 20.49 -12.80
N PHE A 62 -6.60 19.37 -13.08
CA PHE A 62 -6.34 18.48 -14.23
C PHE A 62 -7.42 18.58 -15.32
N ASP A 63 -8.26 19.61 -15.27
CA ASP A 63 -9.36 19.85 -16.21
C ASP A 63 -8.99 20.64 -17.46
N SER A 64 -7.75 21.12 -17.57
CA SER A 64 -7.24 21.87 -18.73
C SER A 64 -5.77 21.50 -19.01
N PRO A 65 -5.42 21.14 -20.27
CA PRO A 65 -4.03 20.83 -20.64
C PRO A 65 -3.02 21.91 -20.27
N GLU A 66 -3.44 23.17 -20.28
CA GLU A 66 -2.59 24.34 -20.00
C GLU A 66 -2.21 24.45 -18.53
N ARG A 67 -3.09 24.02 -17.61
CA ARG A 67 -2.85 24.07 -16.15
C ARG A 67 -2.02 22.90 -15.65
N ILE A 68 -2.08 21.78 -16.36
CA ILE A 68 -1.52 20.53 -15.87
C ILE A 68 0.00 20.60 -15.63
N PRO A 69 0.84 21.21 -16.50
CA PRO A 69 2.28 21.33 -16.23
C PRO A 69 2.59 22.04 -14.91
N ASP A 70 1.95 23.18 -14.65
CA ASP A 70 2.16 23.95 -13.42
C ASP A 70 1.68 23.17 -12.19
N THR A 71 0.55 22.47 -12.31
CA THR A 71 0.02 21.62 -11.24
C THR A 71 0.95 20.44 -10.96
N LEU A 72 1.49 19.79 -11.98
CA LEU A 72 2.47 18.71 -11.82
C LEU A 72 3.77 19.20 -11.19
N ALA A 73 4.28 20.36 -11.61
CA ALA A 73 5.46 20.96 -11.01
C ALA A 73 5.29 21.18 -9.51
N ARG A 74 4.14 21.73 -9.09
CA ARG A 74 3.80 21.89 -7.66
C ARG A 74 3.71 20.55 -6.93
N LEU A 75 3.00 19.57 -7.49
CA LEU A 75 2.83 18.25 -6.86
C LEU A 75 4.13 17.45 -6.78
N LEU A 76 5.12 17.73 -7.62
CA LEU A 76 6.42 17.07 -7.58
C LEU A 76 7.47 17.88 -6.81
N ASP A 77 7.14 19.10 -6.39
CA ASP A 77 8.01 19.95 -5.57
C ASP A 77 8.24 19.28 -4.20
N PRO A 78 9.49 19.06 -3.79
CA PRO A 78 9.81 18.56 -2.46
C PRO A 78 9.24 19.39 -1.30
N LEU A 79 9.00 20.69 -1.52
CA LEU A 79 8.51 21.62 -0.51
C LEU A 79 7.00 21.53 -0.26
N GLU A 80 6.21 21.02 -1.21
CA GLU A 80 4.75 20.89 -1.05
C GLU A 80 4.33 19.63 -0.28
N GLU A 81 5.26 18.75 0.09
CA GLU A 81 5.04 17.50 0.83
C GLU A 81 3.92 16.59 0.24
N SER A 82 3.69 16.68 -1.07
CA SER A 82 2.61 15.97 -1.73
C SER A 82 2.83 14.43 -1.66
N ASN A 83 1.72 13.68 -1.64
CA ASN A 83 1.80 12.23 -1.69
C ASN A 83 2.31 11.72 -3.05
N LEU A 84 2.11 12.48 -4.14
CA LEU A 84 2.66 12.13 -5.44
C LEU A 84 4.19 12.20 -5.41
N HIS A 85 4.75 13.29 -4.88
CA HIS A 85 6.18 13.44 -4.68
C HIS A 85 6.74 12.28 -3.83
N LYS A 86 6.07 11.95 -2.72
CA LYS A 86 6.46 10.82 -1.86
C LYS A 86 6.48 9.49 -2.61
N ILE A 87 5.48 9.21 -3.44
CA ILE A 87 5.40 7.97 -4.23
C ILE A 87 6.53 7.93 -5.27
N VAL A 88 6.76 9.01 -6.00
CA VAL A 88 7.81 9.09 -7.03
C VAL A 88 9.21 8.99 -6.40
N PHE A 89 9.43 9.65 -5.26
CA PHE A 89 10.67 9.55 -4.50
C PHE A 89 10.98 8.12 -4.08
N LEU A 90 9.99 7.42 -3.49
CA LEU A 90 10.14 6.01 -3.08
C LEU A 90 10.36 5.08 -4.28
N ALA A 91 9.69 5.34 -5.41
CA ALA A 91 9.94 4.59 -6.64
C ALA A 91 11.41 4.77 -7.10
N GLY A 92 11.94 6.00 -7.08
CA GLY A 92 13.34 6.30 -7.38
C GLY A 92 14.32 5.56 -6.47
N CYS A 93 14.10 5.60 -5.15
CA CYS A 93 14.95 4.87 -4.21
C CYS A 93 14.92 3.34 -4.43
N SER A 94 13.82 2.81 -4.99
CA SER A 94 13.72 1.39 -5.33
C SER A 94 14.66 1.02 -6.47
N VAL A 95 14.81 1.91 -7.47
CA VAL A 95 15.77 1.77 -8.57
C VAL A 95 17.20 1.89 -8.04
N ASP A 96 17.50 2.93 -7.25
CA ASP A 96 18.83 3.11 -6.68
C ASP A 96 19.28 1.89 -5.85
N LEU A 97 18.35 1.28 -5.08
CA LEU A 97 18.65 0.10 -4.26
C LEU A 97 18.89 -1.17 -5.07
N TYR A 98 18.30 -1.25 -6.26
CA TYR A 98 18.52 -2.37 -7.17
C TYR A 98 19.94 -2.33 -7.74
N GLU A 99 20.46 -1.13 -8.02
CA GLU A 99 21.80 -0.93 -8.60
C GLU A 99 22.93 -0.83 -7.57
N ALA A 100 22.60 -0.44 -6.34
CA ALA A 100 23.62 -0.14 -5.33
C ALA A 100 24.28 -1.39 -4.71
N SER A 101 25.61 -1.44 -4.80
CA SER A 101 26.45 -2.37 -4.03
C SER A 101 26.39 -2.11 -2.52
N ASN A 102 26.22 -0.85 -2.10
CA ASN A 102 26.04 -0.45 -0.70
C ASN A 102 24.70 0.26 -0.53
N LYS A 103 23.79 -0.34 0.25
CA LYS A 103 22.41 0.12 0.42
C LYS A 103 22.22 1.18 1.51
N GLU A 104 23.18 1.32 2.43
CA GLU A 104 23.00 2.19 3.61
C GLU A 104 22.82 3.69 3.27
N PRO A 105 23.53 4.28 2.30
CA PRO A 105 23.29 5.67 1.91
C PRO A 105 21.83 5.91 1.50
N ILE A 106 21.24 4.97 0.77
CA ILE A 106 19.85 5.07 0.30
C ILE A 106 18.88 4.91 1.48
N TYR A 107 19.12 3.96 2.39
CA TYR A 107 18.33 3.85 3.61
C TYR A 107 18.44 5.10 4.50
N SER A 108 19.60 5.72 4.58
CA SER A 108 19.78 7.00 5.29
C SER A 108 18.93 8.10 4.67
N THR A 109 18.98 8.24 3.34
CA THR A 109 18.15 9.20 2.60
C THR A 109 16.66 8.95 2.79
N LEU A 110 16.22 7.69 2.76
CA LEU A 110 14.83 7.32 3.03
C LEU A 110 14.39 7.70 4.45
N ARG A 111 15.24 7.47 5.45
CA ARG A 111 14.94 7.84 6.84
C ARG A 111 14.83 9.36 7.03
N GLN A 112 15.70 10.11 6.37
CA GLN A 112 15.65 11.58 6.38
C GLN A 112 14.36 12.08 5.71
N PHE A 113 14.03 11.53 4.53
CA PHE A 113 12.83 11.90 3.80
C PHE A 113 11.53 11.60 4.56
N LEU A 114 11.49 10.47 5.28
CA LEU A 114 10.34 10.06 6.10
C LEU A 114 10.34 10.69 7.50
N ASP A 115 11.29 11.58 7.78
CA ASP A 115 11.53 12.20 9.09
C ASP A 115 11.52 11.19 10.25
N ASN A 116 12.20 10.04 10.04
CA ASN A 116 12.26 8.98 11.04
C ASN A 116 13.59 8.21 10.99
N PRO A 117 14.59 8.63 11.78
CA PRO A 117 15.93 8.04 11.79
C PRO A 117 15.96 6.62 12.38
N LYS A 118 14.89 6.14 13.00
CA LYS A 118 14.84 4.84 13.68
C LYS A 118 14.14 3.75 12.85
N LEU A 119 13.70 4.06 11.62
CA LEU A 119 13.06 3.06 10.78
C LEU A 119 14.05 1.94 10.42
N PRO A 120 13.70 0.68 10.72
CA PRO A 120 14.54 -0.45 10.35
C PRO A 120 14.49 -0.65 8.82
N PRO A 121 15.58 -1.14 8.19
CA PRO A 121 15.63 -1.40 6.75
C PRO A 121 14.45 -2.22 6.24
N SER A 122 14.03 -3.25 6.99
CA SER A 122 12.87 -4.09 6.63
C SER A 122 11.54 -3.34 6.56
N THR A 123 11.38 -2.21 7.25
CA THR A 123 10.21 -1.35 7.10
C THR A 123 10.33 -0.48 5.86
N LEU A 124 11.53 0.04 5.57
CA LEU A 124 11.80 0.79 4.35
C LEU A 124 11.54 -0.08 3.11
N ASP A 125 12.07 -1.31 3.10
CA ASP A 125 11.82 -2.29 2.04
C ASP A 125 10.33 -2.55 1.81
N ARG A 126 9.54 -2.61 2.89
CA ARG A 126 8.08 -2.77 2.79
C ARG A 126 7.39 -1.55 2.20
N TYR A 127 7.90 -0.35 2.42
CA TYR A 127 7.33 0.87 1.83
C TYR A 127 7.63 0.92 0.33
N LEU A 128 8.87 0.62 -0.07
CA LEU A 128 9.29 0.53 -1.45
C LEU A 128 8.50 -0.54 -2.22
N LEU A 129 8.38 -1.74 -1.64
CA LEU A 129 7.56 -2.81 -2.20
C LEU A 129 6.08 -2.43 -2.34
N ALA A 130 5.54 -1.64 -1.41
CA ALA A 130 4.17 -1.17 -1.49
C ALA A 130 3.95 -0.26 -2.70
N VAL A 131 4.89 0.66 -2.96
CA VAL A 131 4.87 1.53 -4.15
C VAL A 131 5.01 0.71 -5.43
N GLY A 132 5.93 -0.25 -5.49
CA GLY A 132 6.04 -1.16 -6.64
C GLY A 132 4.73 -1.90 -6.94
N ARG A 133 4.07 -2.43 -5.90
CA ARG A 133 2.75 -3.08 -6.04
C ARG A 133 1.64 -2.13 -6.47
N LEU A 134 1.70 -0.86 -6.08
CA LEU A 134 0.76 0.15 -6.58
C LEU A 134 0.92 0.32 -8.08
N ILE A 135 2.15 0.49 -8.57
CA ILE A 135 2.45 0.64 -10.00
C ILE A 135 1.88 -0.55 -10.78
N GLU A 136 2.17 -1.79 -10.33
CA GLU A 136 1.60 -3.00 -10.94
C GLU A 136 0.07 -3.02 -10.99
N LEU A 137 -0.59 -2.49 -9.94
CA LEU A 137 -2.06 -2.40 -9.91
C LEU A 137 -2.60 -1.37 -10.90
N LEU A 138 -1.95 -0.22 -11.03
CA LEU A 138 -2.32 0.80 -12.01
C LEU A 138 -2.10 0.27 -13.44
N ASP A 139 -1.01 -0.45 -13.69
CA ASP A 139 -0.73 -1.09 -14.99
C ASP A 139 -1.80 -2.13 -15.34
N LYS A 140 -2.21 -2.95 -14.37
CA LYS A 140 -3.31 -3.91 -14.56
C LYS A 140 -4.60 -3.20 -14.96
N LEU A 141 -4.96 -2.11 -14.28
CA LEU A 141 -6.15 -1.31 -14.62
C LEU A 141 -6.04 -0.65 -16.00
N TYR A 142 -4.85 -0.16 -16.34
CA TYR A 142 -4.56 0.41 -17.66
C TYR A 142 -4.86 -0.62 -18.75
N VAL A 143 -4.31 -1.84 -18.62
CA VAL A 143 -4.48 -2.94 -19.58
C VAL A 143 -5.92 -3.47 -19.60
N GLN A 144 -6.62 -3.49 -18.46
CA GLN A 144 -8.03 -3.90 -18.38
C GLN A 144 -8.98 -2.94 -19.12
N GLY A 145 -8.51 -1.76 -19.51
CA GLY A 145 -9.24 -0.85 -20.38
C GLY A 145 -9.53 0.52 -19.77
N LEU A 146 -9.10 0.76 -18.52
CA LEU A 146 -9.22 2.09 -17.92
C LEU A 146 -8.23 3.10 -18.55
N ARG A 147 -7.20 2.61 -19.26
CA ARG A 147 -6.22 3.43 -20.00
C ARG A 147 -5.61 4.50 -19.10
N HIS A 148 -5.38 5.72 -19.62
CA HIS A 148 -4.73 6.83 -18.91
C HIS A 148 -5.37 7.18 -17.57
N ARG A 149 -6.69 7.00 -17.42
CA ARG A 149 -7.41 7.19 -16.16
C ARG A 149 -6.89 6.31 -15.02
N ALA A 150 -6.34 5.13 -15.35
CA ALA A 150 -5.69 4.28 -14.34
C ALA A 150 -4.51 4.99 -13.68
N LEU A 151 -3.74 5.74 -14.46
CA LEU A 151 -2.56 6.47 -13.97
C LEU A 151 -2.98 7.71 -13.18
N GLU A 152 -4.05 8.38 -13.60
CA GLU A 152 -4.62 9.51 -12.85
C GLU A 152 -5.14 9.13 -11.46
N LEU A 153 -5.52 7.87 -11.23
CA LEU A 153 -6.05 7.44 -9.92
C LEU A 153 -5.09 7.77 -8.78
N VAL A 154 -3.77 7.78 -9.01
CA VAL A 154 -2.78 8.14 -7.99
C VAL A 154 -3.02 9.53 -7.39
N LEU A 155 -3.70 10.43 -8.11
CA LEU A 155 -4.03 11.79 -7.67
C LEU A 155 -5.30 11.84 -6.82
N TYR A 156 -6.24 10.93 -7.05
CA TYR A 156 -7.62 11.02 -6.52
C TYR A 156 -7.90 10.04 -5.39
N ILE A 157 -7.25 8.87 -5.41
CA ILE A 157 -7.43 7.86 -4.38
C ILE A 157 -6.57 8.16 -3.14
N PRO A 158 -7.00 7.73 -1.95
CA PRO A 158 -6.14 7.79 -0.76
C PRO A 158 -4.85 7.00 -1.01
N ASN A 159 -3.71 7.66 -0.89
CA ASN A 159 -2.43 7.15 -1.35
C ASN A 159 -1.30 7.36 -0.32
N ASP A 160 -1.64 7.48 0.97
CA ASP A 160 -0.61 7.34 2.00
C ASP A 160 -0.10 5.87 2.04
N ILE A 161 1.08 5.69 2.62
CA ILE A 161 1.77 4.39 2.64
C ILE A 161 0.94 3.29 3.32
N ALA A 162 0.11 3.63 4.30
CA ALA A 162 -0.75 2.64 4.96
C ALA A 162 -1.84 2.13 4.00
N HIS A 163 -2.46 3.02 3.22
CA HIS A 163 -3.44 2.64 2.20
C HIS A 163 -2.79 1.84 1.07
N ILE A 164 -1.66 2.32 0.53
CA ILE A 164 -0.95 1.64 -0.56
C ILE A 164 -0.56 0.21 -0.17
N ARG A 165 -0.08 0.00 1.06
CA ARG A 165 0.21 -1.34 1.56
C ARG A 165 -1.01 -2.25 1.55
N GLN A 166 -2.18 -1.75 1.97
CA GLN A 166 -3.42 -2.53 1.94
C GLN A 166 -3.85 -2.87 0.51
N TYR A 167 -3.68 -1.95 -0.44
CA TYR A 167 -3.97 -2.21 -1.86
C TYR A 167 -3.09 -3.33 -2.41
N GLY A 168 -1.78 -3.28 -2.13
CA GLY A 168 -0.84 -4.31 -2.57
C GLY A 168 -1.02 -5.67 -1.88
N GLU A 169 -1.42 -5.70 -0.61
CA GLU A 169 -1.72 -6.94 0.14
C GLU A 169 -3.04 -7.59 -0.30
N HIS A 170 -4.01 -6.78 -0.76
CA HIS A 170 -5.34 -7.22 -1.16
C HIS A 170 -5.69 -6.80 -2.59
N GLN A 171 -4.82 -7.15 -3.54
CA GLN A 171 -4.92 -6.73 -4.95
C GLN A 171 -6.31 -7.01 -5.56
N GLY A 172 -6.89 -8.18 -5.31
CA GLY A 172 -8.21 -8.52 -5.82
C GLY A 172 -9.32 -7.57 -5.33
N ARG A 173 -9.29 -7.20 -4.04
CA ARG A 173 -10.24 -6.24 -3.45
C ARG A 173 -10.06 -4.85 -4.04
N PHE A 174 -8.81 -4.44 -4.26
CA PHE A 174 -8.50 -3.16 -4.91
C PHE A 174 -9.05 -3.09 -6.33
N LEU A 175 -8.73 -4.09 -7.16
CA LEU A 175 -9.21 -4.14 -8.55
C LEU A 175 -10.74 -4.19 -8.63
N GLN A 176 -11.40 -4.94 -7.74
CA GLN A 176 -12.88 -4.97 -7.67
C GLN A 176 -13.51 -3.65 -7.22
N SER A 177 -12.78 -2.81 -6.50
CA SER A 177 -13.27 -1.52 -6.01
C SER A 177 -13.29 -0.44 -7.08
N ILE A 178 -12.67 -0.69 -8.24
CA ILE A 178 -12.48 0.28 -9.30
C ILE A 178 -13.29 -0.14 -10.53
N PRO A 179 -14.31 0.64 -10.93
CA PRO A 179 -15.09 0.33 -12.12
C PRO A 179 -14.23 0.55 -13.37
N VAL A 180 -14.07 -0.50 -14.16
CA VAL A 180 -13.34 -0.43 -15.43
C VAL A 180 -14.30 -0.08 -16.55
N THR A 181 -14.33 1.20 -16.92
CA THR A 181 -15.05 1.68 -18.10
C THR A 181 -14.04 2.32 -19.04
N LYS A 182 -14.07 1.92 -20.32
CA LYS A 182 -13.17 2.50 -21.32
C LYS A 182 -13.47 3.99 -21.47
N PRO A 183 -12.48 4.88 -21.27
CA PRO A 183 -12.70 6.31 -21.43
C PRO A 183 -13.05 6.66 -22.88
N PRO A 184 -13.88 7.71 -23.11
CA PRO A 184 -14.01 8.31 -24.42
C PRO A 184 -12.67 8.92 -24.88
N PRO A 185 -12.53 9.28 -26.17
CA PRO A 185 -11.38 10.07 -26.62
C PRO A 185 -11.31 11.38 -25.84
N GLU A 186 -10.18 11.64 -25.18
CA GLU A 186 -9.97 12.81 -24.34
C GLU A 186 -8.71 13.55 -24.76
N ALA A 187 -8.77 14.88 -24.84
CA ALA A 187 -7.62 15.72 -25.13
C ALA A 187 -6.53 15.65 -24.03
N GLN A 188 -6.93 15.31 -22.79
CA GLN A 188 -6.05 15.15 -21.62
C GLN A 188 -5.46 13.75 -21.48
N GLY A 189 -5.78 12.84 -22.40
CA GLY A 189 -5.57 11.41 -22.25
C GLY A 189 -4.13 10.90 -22.17
N SER A 190 -3.14 11.77 -21.97
CA SER A 190 -1.74 11.38 -22.02
C SER A 190 -0.76 12.33 -21.35
N ILE A 191 -1.16 13.15 -20.36
CA ILE A 191 -0.11 13.71 -19.51
C ILE A 191 0.48 12.57 -18.69
N VAL A 192 1.81 12.55 -18.66
CA VAL A 192 2.62 11.36 -18.39
C VAL A 192 2.65 11.03 -16.90
N LEU A 193 1.49 10.82 -16.30
CA LEU A 193 1.29 10.46 -14.89
C LEU A 193 1.69 9.01 -14.58
N TYR A 194 2.34 8.34 -15.54
CA TYR A 194 2.98 7.06 -15.26
C TYR A 194 4.19 7.30 -14.37
N ILE A 195 4.21 6.67 -13.20
CA ILE A 195 5.23 6.90 -12.17
C ILE A 195 6.66 6.76 -12.72
N PRO A 196 7.01 5.74 -13.54
CA PRO A 196 8.34 5.67 -14.15
C PRO A 196 8.70 6.85 -15.07
N PHE A 197 7.73 7.40 -15.81
CA PHE A 197 7.99 8.60 -16.61
C PHE A 197 8.17 9.84 -15.72
N LEU A 198 7.37 9.98 -14.66
CA LEU A 198 7.56 11.06 -13.67
C LEU A 198 8.92 10.96 -12.97
N LEU A 199 9.39 9.75 -12.70
CA LEU A 199 10.72 9.52 -12.14
C LEU A 199 11.81 10.03 -13.09
N HIS A 200 11.74 9.65 -14.37
CA HIS A 200 12.70 10.12 -15.38
C HIS A 200 12.62 11.65 -15.58
N TYR A 201 11.43 12.25 -15.45
CA TYR A 201 11.28 13.70 -15.51
C TYR A 201 12.01 14.44 -14.36
N ILE A 202 11.95 13.91 -13.13
CA ILE A 202 12.62 14.51 -11.95
C ILE A 202 14.11 14.15 -11.92
N ARG A 203 14.49 13.00 -12.47
CA ARG A 203 15.85 12.46 -12.47
C ARG A 203 16.22 12.03 -13.90
N PRO A 204 16.53 12.99 -14.78
CA PRO A 204 16.85 12.69 -16.18
C PRO A 204 18.11 11.83 -16.35
N ASP A 205 18.97 11.78 -15.34
CA ASP A 205 20.22 11.02 -15.33
C ASP A 205 20.05 9.53 -14.96
N LEU A 206 18.82 9.07 -14.66
CA LEU A 206 18.50 7.64 -14.53
C LEU A 206 18.29 7.06 -15.94
N GLU A 207 19.34 6.41 -16.49
CA GLU A 207 19.33 5.65 -17.76
C GLU A 207 18.86 4.20 -17.59
#